data_AF-A0A8T1M8P4-F1
#
_entry.id   AF-A0A8T1M8P4-F1
#
_cell.length_a   1.000
_cell.length_b   1.000
_cell.length_c   1.000
_cell.angle_alpha   90.00
_cell.angle_beta   90.00
_cell.angle_gamma   90.00
#
_symmetry.space_group_name_H-M   'P 1'
#
loop_
_entity.id
_entity.type
_entity.pdbx_description
1 polymer ?
#
loop_
_entity_poly.entity_id
_entity_poly.type
_entity_poly.pdbx_seq_one_letter_code
_entity_poly.pdbx_strand_id
1 'polypeptide(L)'
;MAAVDTGSAPPKHDPPFTMEAYDLGGPDKLGALRNDQQAATNRLKTETRINNEKYLREHPEIQFMISAFLRDLLLKQPEDPRKHFTDFFIRPDLRDQILQLEKEYYQKMEDDTTVRLLAGEHYDEANSSDEETPCMQSKVVKT
;
A
#
# COMPACT_ATOMS: atom_id res chain seq x y z
N MET A 1 -29.32 16.91 23.13
CA MET A 1 -28.82 16.21 21.93
C MET A 1 -27.33 16.00 22.12
N ALA A 2 -26.86 14.76 22.16
CA ALA A 2 -25.44 14.46 22.34
C ALA A 2 -24.66 14.96 21.10
N ALA A 3 -23.55 15.65 21.32
CA ALA A 3 -22.66 16.07 20.24
C ALA A 3 -22.13 14.83 19.53
N VAL A 4 -22.47 14.67 18.25
CA VAL A 4 -21.92 13.61 17.41
C VAL A 4 -20.43 13.88 17.29
N ASP A 5 -19.60 12.98 17.82
CA ASP A 5 -18.15 13.05 17.68
C ASP A 5 -17.77 12.87 16.21
N THR A 6 -17.51 13.99 15.52
CA THR A 6 -17.15 14.01 14.10
C THR A 6 -15.64 13.82 13.88
N GLY A 7 -14.85 13.62 14.95
CA GLY A 7 -13.40 13.51 14.89
C GLY A 7 -12.68 14.81 14.51
N SER A 8 -13.41 15.93 14.46
CA SER A 8 -12.87 17.25 14.13
C SER A 8 -12.59 18.02 15.42
N ALA A 9 -11.51 17.68 16.10
CA ALA A 9 -11.03 18.50 17.22
C ALA A 9 -10.23 19.69 16.66
N PRO A 10 -10.37 20.90 17.23
CA PRO A 10 -9.56 22.03 16.81
C PRO A 10 -8.07 21.73 17.03
N PRO A 11 -7.18 22.16 16.12
CA PRO A 11 -5.74 22.00 16.31
C PRO A 11 -5.29 22.68 17.61
N LYS A 12 -4.50 21.97 18.42
CA LYS A 12 -3.95 22.46 19.71
C LYS A 12 -2.66 23.28 19.55
N HIS A 13 -2.35 23.73 18.35
CA HIS A 13 -1.12 24.45 18.04
C HIS A 13 -1.46 25.66 17.18
N ASP A 14 -0.65 26.71 17.32
CA ASP A 14 -0.76 27.89 16.48
C ASP A 14 -0.35 27.57 15.04
N PRO A 15 -0.92 28.27 14.05
CA PRO A 15 -0.48 28.12 12.67
C PRO A 15 0.98 28.58 12.53
N PRO A 16 1.76 27.97 11.62
CA PRO A 16 3.12 28.41 11.35
C PRO A 16 3.19 29.91 11.02
N PHE A 17 4.26 30.59 11.44
CA PHE A 17 4.41 32.05 11.34
C PHE A 17 4.18 32.63 9.94
N THR A 18 4.40 31.83 8.89
CA THR A 18 4.25 32.24 7.48
C THR A 18 2.90 31.87 6.86
N MET A 19 1.94 31.37 7.65
CA MET A 19 0.64 30.92 7.16
C MET A 19 -0.49 31.73 7.81
N GLU A 20 -1.60 31.85 7.10
CA GLU A 20 -2.79 32.50 7.64
C GLU A 20 -3.34 31.75 8.86
N ALA A 21 -4.12 32.46 9.68
CA ALA A 21 -4.81 31.85 10.80
C ALA A 21 -5.73 30.72 10.32
N TYR A 22 -5.81 29.62 11.07
CA TYR A 22 -6.77 28.56 10.77
C TYR A 22 -8.18 29.14 10.64
N ASP A 23 -8.91 28.73 9.60
CA ASP A 23 -10.29 29.17 9.35
C ASP A 23 -11.27 28.54 10.36
N LEU A 24 -11.18 28.97 11.62
CA LEU A 24 -11.96 28.48 12.75
C LEU A 24 -13.19 29.36 13.02
N GLY A 25 -13.67 30.11 12.00
CA GLY A 25 -14.62 31.22 12.16
C GLY A 25 -16.07 30.86 12.56
N GLY A 26 -16.41 29.57 12.68
CA GLY A 26 -17.74 29.11 13.11
C GLY A 26 -17.90 29.03 14.63
N PRO A 27 -19.14 29.05 15.17
CA PRO A 27 -19.41 28.89 16.61
C PRO A 27 -18.82 27.61 17.20
N ASP A 28 -18.59 26.59 16.36
CA ASP A 28 -18.04 25.28 16.76
C ASP A 28 -16.52 25.14 16.53
N LYS A 29 -15.82 26.13 15.95
CA LYS A 29 -14.36 26.11 15.69
C LYS A 29 -13.84 24.87 14.93
N LEU A 30 -14.61 24.40 13.93
CA LEU A 30 -14.36 23.11 13.25
C LEU A 30 -13.57 23.21 11.93
N GLY A 31 -13.12 24.40 11.52
CA GLY A 31 -12.52 24.59 10.19
C GLY A 31 -13.56 24.94 9.11
N ALA A 32 -13.13 24.92 7.85
CA ALA A 32 -13.93 25.27 6.67
C ALA A 32 -15.08 24.30 6.34
N LEU A 33 -15.15 23.11 6.96
CA LEU A 33 -16.18 22.10 6.70
C LEU A 33 -17.19 22.02 7.85
N ARG A 34 -18.48 21.91 7.50
CA ARG A 34 -19.54 21.63 8.48
C ARG A 34 -19.41 20.20 9.04
N ASN A 35 -19.93 19.95 10.24
CA ASN A 35 -19.90 18.63 10.88
C ASN A 35 -20.35 17.47 9.97
N ASP A 36 -21.48 17.63 9.28
CA ASP A 36 -21.99 16.59 8.38
C ASP A 36 -21.08 16.36 7.17
N GLN A 37 -20.47 17.43 6.65
CA GLN A 37 -19.51 17.36 5.54
C GLN A 37 -18.20 16.69 5.96
N GLN A 38 -17.74 16.99 7.17
CA GLN A 38 -16.54 16.37 7.74
C GLN A 38 -16.77 14.88 7.99
N ALA A 39 -17.94 14.50 8.53
CA ALA A 39 -18.30 13.10 8.73
C ALA A 39 -18.39 12.33 7.40
N ALA A 40 -19.02 12.93 6.37
CA ALA A 40 -19.05 12.35 5.03
C ALA A 40 -17.65 12.20 4.41
N THR A 41 -16.80 13.22 4.57
CA THR A 41 -15.41 13.20 4.09
C THR A 41 -14.60 12.11 4.78
N ASN A 42 -14.76 11.95 6.10
CA ASN A 42 -14.07 10.91 6.87
C ASN A 42 -14.48 9.51 6.42
N ARG A 43 -15.78 9.27 6.17
CA ARG A 43 -16.27 8.00 5.62
C ARG A 43 -15.66 7.71 4.25
N LEU A 44 -15.71 8.67 3.34
CA LEU A 44 -15.14 8.53 1.99
C LEU A 44 -13.63 8.24 2.05
N LYS A 45 -12.87 8.94 2.90
CA LYS A 45 -11.44 8.69 3.07
C LYS A 45 -11.16 7.29 3.59
N THR A 46 -11.92 6.83 4.58
CA THR A 46 -11.79 5.48 5.13
C THR A 46 -12.06 4.42 4.07
N GLU A 47 -13.18 4.54 3.35
CA GLU A 47 -13.53 3.64 2.25
C GLU A 47 -12.45 3.63 1.15
N THR A 48 -11.94 4.81 0.78
CA THR A 48 -10.86 4.94 -0.19
C THR A 48 -9.59 4.25 0.28
N ARG A 49 -9.20 4.41 1.56
CA ARG A 49 -8.02 3.73 2.13
C ARG A 49 -8.16 2.22 2.08
N ILE A 50 -9.33 1.69 2.48
CA ILE A 50 -9.63 0.26 2.43
C ILE A 50 -9.53 -0.26 1.00
N ASN A 51 -10.12 0.45 0.03
CA ASN A 51 -10.08 0.06 -1.37
C ASN A 51 -8.67 0.10 -1.95
N ASN A 52 -7.86 1.11 -1.61
CA ASN A 52 -6.47 1.20 -2.04
C ASN A 52 -5.64 0.04 -1.47
N GLU A 53 -5.80 -0.27 -0.19
CA GLU A 53 -5.11 -1.42 0.43
C GLU A 53 -5.53 -2.74 -0.21
N LYS A 54 -6.83 -2.93 -0.45
CA LYS A 54 -7.35 -4.11 -1.12
C LYS A 54 -6.76 -4.25 -2.52
N TYR A 55 -6.73 -3.17 -3.30
CA TYR A 55 -6.11 -3.14 -4.62
C TYR A 55 -4.63 -3.52 -4.53
N LEU A 56 -3.84 -2.93 -3.62
CA LEU A 56 -2.43 -3.29 -3.47
C LEU A 56 -2.20 -4.74 -3.05
N ARG A 57 -3.13 -5.36 -2.30
CA ARG A 57 -3.06 -6.78 -1.93
C ARG A 57 -3.46 -7.72 -3.08
N GLU A 58 -4.46 -7.33 -3.87
CA GLU A 58 -4.96 -8.12 -5.00
C GLU A 58 -4.04 -8.03 -6.24
N HIS A 59 -3.15 -7.03 -6.28
CA HIS A 59 -2.27 -6.74 -7.42
C HIS A 59 -0.77 -6.90 -7.05
N PRO A 60 -0.26 -8.14 -6.96
CA PRO A 60 1.14 -8.41 -6.61
C PRO A 60 2.14 -7.81 -7.59
N GLU A 61 1.74 -7.56 -8.84
CA GLU A 61 2.59 -6.90 -9.85
C GLU A 61 3.11 -5.54 -9.38
N ILE A 62 2.35 -4.82 -8.55
CA ILE A 62 2.74 -3.52 -8.01
C ILE A 62 3.88 -3.69 -7.00
N GLN A 63 3.83 -4.72 -6.16
CA GLN A 63 4.89 -5.06 -5.22
C GLN A 63 6.19 -5.40 -5.96
N PHE A 64 6.12 -6.21 -7.02
CA PHE A 64 7.28 -6.54 -7.84
C PHE A 64 7.85 -5.29 -8.53
N MET A 65 6.98 -4.41 -9.02
CA MET A 65 7.39 -3.15 -9.66
C MET A 65 8.15 -2.22 -8.70
N ILE A 66 7.63 -2.02 -7.49
CA ILE A 66 8.30 -1.23 -6.44
C ILE A 66 9.63 -1.89 -6.05
N SER A 67 9.65 -3.20 -5.84
CA SER A 67 10.85 -3.93 -5.44
C SER A 67 11.94 -3.88 -6.51
N ALA A 68 11.56 -4.03 -7.79
CA ALA A 68 12.47 -3.92 -8.93
C ALA A 68 13.07 -2.51 -9.04
N PHE A 69 12.24 -1.46 -8.86
CA PHE A 69 12.73 -0.09 -8.85
C PHE A 69 13.70 0.16 -7.69
N LEU A 70 13.35 -0.25 -6.46
CA LEU A 70 14.22 -0.08 -5.30
C LEU A 70 15.54 -0.82 -5.47
N ARG A 71 15.52 -2.04 -6.04
CA ARG A 71 16.75 -2.77 -6.38
C ARG A 71 17.61 -1.99 -7.36
N ASP A 72 17.02 -1.46 -8.43
CA ASP A 72 17.76 -0.70 -9.44
C ASP A 72 18.35 0.60 -8.85
N LEU A 73 17.56 1.31 -8.05
CA LEU A 73 17.95 2.53 -7.37
C LEU A 73 19.11 2.30 -6.40
N LEU A 74 19.05 1.24 -5.58
CA LEU A 74 20.09 0.90 -4.60
C LEU A 74 21.39 0.38 -5.26
N LEU A 75 21.28 -0.30 -6.40
CA LEU A 75 22.43 -0.80 -7.14
C LEU A 75 23.14 0.31 -7.93
N LYS A 76 22.38 1.18 -8.60
CA LYS A 76 22.94 2.23 -9.45
C LYS A 76 23.30 3.51 -8.70
N GLN A 77 22.67 3.75 -7.55
CA GLN A 77 22.82 4.96 -6.73
C GLN A 77 22.96 6.24 -7.57
N PRO A 78 21.93 6.57 -8.38
CA PRO A 78 21.99 7.69 -9.30
C PRO A 78 22.08 9.03 -8.55
N GLU A 79 22.76 9.99 -9.17
CA GLU A 79 22.90 11.37 -8.64
C GLU A 79 21.55 12.10 -8.51
N ASP A 80 20.61 11.82 -9.42
CA ASP A 80 19.21 12.29 -9.34
C ASP A 80 18.22 11.11 -9.28
N PRO A 81 17.76 10.75 -8.07
CA PRO A 81 16.77 9.69 -7.88
C PRO A 81 15.42 9.97 -8.55
N ARG A 82 15.03 11.24 -8.71
CA ARG A 82 13.72 11.60 -9.26
C ARG A 82 13.70 11.40 -10.76
N LYS A 83 14.76 11.82 -11.45
CA LYS A 83 14.93 11.54 -12.87
C LYS A 83 15.02 10.04 -13.13
N HIS A 84 15.74 9.30 -12.27
CA HIS A 84 15.80 7.86 -12.39
C HIS A 84 14.43 7.18 -12.22
N PHE A 85 13.61 7.66 -11.28
CA PHE A 85 12.23 7.19 -11.12
C PHE A 85 11.42 7.39 -12.41
N THR A 86 11.42 8.60 -12.99
CA THR A 86 10.67 8.84 -14.23
C THR A 86 11.17 7.97 -15.37
N ASP A 87 12.50 7.87 -15.54
CA ASP A 87 13.11 7.07 -16.61
C ASP A 87 12.78 5.58 -16.45
N PHE A 88 12.65 5.08 -15.21
CA PHE A 88 12.31 3.68 -14.94
C PHE A 88 10.85 3.35 -15.25
N PHE A 89 9.89 4.19 -14.83
CA PHE A 89 8.46 3.93 -14.96
C PHE A 89 7.88 4.28 -16.34
N ILE A 90 8.58 5.10 -17.14
CA ILE A 90 8.17 5.45 -18.51
C ILE A 90 8.50 4.32 -19.51
N ARG A 91 9.35 3.36 -19.13
CA ARG A 91 9.81 2.34 -20.09
C ARG A 91 8.66 1.45 -20.57
N PRO A 92 8.49 1.27 -21.89
CA PRO A 92 7.40 0.48 -22.43
C PRO A 92 7.53 -1.02 -22.14
N ASP A 93 8.75 -1.49 -21.88
CA ASP A 93 9.09 -2.88 -21.57
C ASP A 93 8.91 -3.25 -20.10
N LEU A 94 8.61 -2.25 -19.23
CA LEU A 94 8.54 -2.46 -17.79
C LEU A 94 7.49 -3.53 -17.43
N ARG A 95 6.31 -3.47 -18.05
CA ARG A 95 5.22 -4.41 -17.76
C ARG A 95 5.63 -5.86 -18.00
N ASP A 96 6.26 -6.13 -19.13
CA ASP A 96 6.67 -7.48 -19.50
C ASP A 96 7.80 -7.98 -18.58
N GLN A 97 8.72 -7.09 -18.19
CA GLN A 97 9.76 -7.41 -17.20
C GLN A 97 9.19 -7.76 -15.83
N ILE A 98 8.20 -7.02 -15.35
CA ILE A 98 7.56 -7.29 -14.06
C ILE A 98 6.82 -8.63 -14.08
N LEU A 99 6.07 -8.93 -15.13
CA LEU A 99 5.38 -10.22 -15.26
C LEU A 99 6.35 -11.40 -15.33
N GLN A 100 7.50 -11.21 -15.98
CA GLN A 100 8.55 -12.23 -16.03
C GLN A 100 9.18 -12.44 -14.64
N LEU A 101 9.47 -11.35 -13.91
CA LEU A 101 10.01 -11.43 -12.54
C LEU A 101 9.05 -12.13 -11.58
N GLU A 102 7.76 -11.83 -11.68
CA GLU A 102 6.71 -12.47 -10.91
C GLU A 102 6.69 -13.99 -11.16
N LYS A 103 6.70 -14.40 -12.44
CA LYS A 103 6.74 -15.82 -12.82
C LYS A 103 7.99 -16.53 -12.28
N GLU A 104 9.15 -15.90 -12.40
CA GLU A 104 10.41 -16.45 -11.89
C GLU A 104 10.41 -16.59 -10.36
N TYR A 105 9.80 -15.65 -9.64
CA TYR A 105 9.66 -15.72 -8.20
C TYR A 105 8.83 -16.94 -7.76
N TYR A 106 7.66 -17.14 -8.39
CA TYR A 106 6.81 -18.29 -8.08
C TYR A 106 7.48 -19.62 -8.43
N GLN A 107 8.17 -19.69 -9.58
CA GLN A 107 8.90 -20.90 -9.95
C GLN A 107 9.99 -21.25 -8.91
N LYS A 108 10.78 -20.28 -8.46
CA LYS A 108 11.80 -20.51 -7.43
C LYS A 108 11.20 -20.97 -6.11
N MET A 109 10.03 -20.44 -5.76
CA MET A 109 9.32 -20.83 -4.55
C MET A 109 8.85 -22.30 -4.65
N GLU A 110 8.31 -22.71 -5.80
CA GLU A 110 7.92 -24.12 -6.06
C GLU A 110 9.13 -25.06 -6.06
N ASP A 111 10.24 -24.64 -6.65
CA ASP A 111 11.46 -25.43 -6.67
C ASP A 111 12.00 -25.62 -5.24
N ASP A 112 12.01 -24.55 -4.44
CA ASP A 112 12.47 -24.59 -3.04
C ASP A 112 11.56 -25.47 -2.15
N THR A 113 10.24 -25.36 -2.29
CA THR A 113 9.31 -26.25 -1.57
C THR A 113 9.51 -27.71 -1.97
N THR A 114 9.71 -27.97 -3.27
CA THR A 114 10.00 -29.31 -3.78
C THR A 114 11.31 -29.85 -3.19
N VAL A 115 12.35 -29.02 -3.12
CA VAL A 115 13.64 -29.39 -2.53
C VAL A 115 13.49 -29.77 -1.05
N ARG A 116 12.74 -29.01 -0.26
CA ARG A 116 12.50 -29.33 1.17
C ARG A 116 11.73 -30.64 1.35
N LEU A 117 10.70 -30.87 0.52
CA LEU A 117 9.95 -32.13 0.52
C LEU A 117 10.85 -33.33 0.17
N LEU A 118 11.70 -33.19 -0.85
CA LEU A 118 12.67 -34.23 -1.23
C LEU A 118 13.73 -34.47 -0.14
N ALA A 119 14.10 -33.43 0.61
CA ALA A 119 14.99 -33.52 1.75
C ALA A 119 14.36 -34.21 2.98
N GLY A 120 13.05 -34.51 2.92
CA GLY A 120 12.32 -35.18 4.01
C GLY A 120 11.99 -34.25 5.17
N GLU A 121 12.03 -32.93 4.97
CA GLU A 121 11.60 -31.95 5.95
C GLU A 121 10.06 -31.94 6.02
N HIS A 122 9.50 -32.60 7.03
CA HIS A 122 8.05 -32.60 7.32
C HIS A 122 7.71 -31.42 8.22
N TYR A 123 6.87 -30.50 7.76
CA TYR A 123 6.31 -29.45 8.62
C TYR A 123 5.12 -30.02 9.38
N ASP A 124 5.24 -30.16 10.70
CA ASP A 124 4.10 -30.48 11.55
C ASP A 124 3.21 -29.21 11.66
N GLU A 125 2.11 -29.17 10.92
CA GLU A 125 1.15 -28.05 10.83
C GLU A 125 0.48 -27.68 12.17
N ALA A 126 0.74 -28.41 13.26
CA ALA A 126 0.03 -28.29 14.53
C ALA A 126 0.43 -27.08 15.41
N ASN A 127 1.39 -26.24 15.01
CA ASN A 127 1.93 -25.20 15.91
C ASN A 127 2.17 -23.80 15.30
N SER A 128 1.62 -23.48 14.12
CA SER A 128 1.75 -22.13 13.54
C SER A 128 0.47 -21.32 13.73
N SER A 129 0.42 -20.55 14.82
CA SER A 129 -0.59 -19.51 15.04
C SER A 129 -0.31 -18.21 14.28
N ASP A 130 0.78 -18.18 13.49
CA ASP A 130 1.20 -16.99 12.77
C ASP A 130 0.67 -17.05 11.33
N GLU A 131 -0.49 -16.44 11.14
CA GLU A 131 -1.09 -16.10 9.85
C GLU A 131 -0.25 -15.03 9.13
N GLU A 132 0.91 -15.44 8.58
CA GLU A 132 1.51 -14.77 7.43
C GLU A 132 1.66 -15.78 6.29
N THR A 133 0.52 -16.26 5.80
CA THR A 133 0.45 -16.82 4.45
C THR A 133 0.60 -15.66 3.45
N PRO A 134 1.56 -15.71 2.50
CA PRO A 134 1.56 -14.79 1.38
C PRO A 134 0.20 -14.86 0.68
N CYS A 135 -0.38 -13.71 0.32
CA CYS A 135 -1.73 -13.62 -0.23
C CYS A 135 -1.87 -14.44 -1.53
N MET A 136 -2.25 -15.71 -1.41
CA MET A 136 -2.58 -16.58 -2.53
C MET A 136 -4.06 -16.41 -2.86
N GLN A 137 -4.38 -15.43 -3.71
CA GLN A 137 -5.67 -15.38 -4.40
C GLN A 137 -5.49 -15.71 -5.88
N SER A 138 -5.11 -16.96 -6.18
CA SER A 138 -5.23 -17.52 -7.52
C SER A 138 -6.70 -17.90 -7.78
N LYS A 139 -7.52 -16.92 -8.18
CA LYS A 139 -8.82 -17.23 -8.80
C LYS A 139 -8.59 -17.67 -10.25
N VAL A 140 -8.31 -18.96 -10.44
CA VAL A 140 -8.47 -19.60 -11.74
C VAL A 140 -9.97 -19.71 -11.99
N VAL A 141 -10.56 -18.70 -12.65
CA VAL A 141 -11.91 -18.77 -13.20
C VAL A 141 -11.84 -19.72 -14.40
N LYS A 142 -12.31 -20.95 -14.20
CA LYS A 142 -12.49 -21.93 -15.26
C LYS A 142 -13.84 -21.66 -15.92
N THR A 143 -13.81 -21.19 -17.16
CA THR A 143 -14.98 -21.13 -18.08
C THR A 143 -15.31 -22.52 -18.61
#